data_AF-A0A2A5HQJ1-F1
#
_entry.id   AF-A0A2A5HQJ1-F1
#
_cell.length_a   1.000
_cell.length_b   1.000
_cell.length_c   1.000
_cell.angle_alpha   90.00
_cell.angle_beta   90.00
_cell.angle_gamma   90.00
#
_symmetry.space_group_name_H-M   'P 1'
#
loop_
_entity.id
_entity.type
_entity.pdbx_description
1 polymer ?
#
loop_
_entity_poly.entity_id
_entity_poly.type
_entity_poly.pdbx_seq_one_letter_code
_entity_poly.pdbx_strand_id
1 'polypeptide(L)'
;MAYLISQGENDFVELGNGIVLTKLVKSAQRDFETRKTAVKRQSAAATSLTTTQAPTTAEQIEVWNKSHVIGASVKVPGYQGELMTRTKAMLLFGHRAGIYIKGYHGYFNLNNVAPA
;
A
#
# COMPACT_ATOMS: atom_id res chain seq x y z
N MET A 1 -5.96 2.89 12.31
CA MET A 1 -6.83 2.15 13.24
C MET A 1 -7.17 0.72 12.81
N ALA A 2 -7.30 0.41 11.51
CA ALA A 2 -7.58 -0.97 11.07
C ALA A 2 -6.54 -2.01 11.52
N TYR A 3 -5.27 -1.60 11.68
CA TYR A 3 -4.19 -2.48 12.13
C TYR A 3 -4.40 -2.99 13.56
N LEU A 4 -4.70 -2.13 14.54
CA LEU A 4 -4.97 -2.52 15.93
C LEU A 4 -6.16 -3.48 16.05
N ILE A 5 -7.26 -3.20 15.35
CA ILE A 5 -8.45 -4.07 15.34
C ILE A 5 -8.11 -5.48 14.82
N SER A 6 -7.19 -5.60 13.86
CA SER A 6 -6.76 -6.89 13.29
C SER A 6 -5.88 -7.74 14.21
N GLN A 7 -5.31 -7.16 15.27
CA GLN A 7 -4.40 -7.84 16.20
C GLN A 7 -5.11 -8.48 17.41
N GLY A 8 -6.43 -8.29 17.55
CA GLY A 8 -7.23 -9.01 18.55
C GLY A 8 -7.21 -8.45 19.99
N GLU A 9 -6.24 -7.62 20.38
CA GLU A 9 -6.27 -6.87 21.65
C GLU A 9 -7.02 -5.55 21.48
N ASN A 10 -8.18 -5.41 22.14
CA ASN A 10 -9.07 -4.25 21.95
C ASN A 10 -9.80 -3.81 23.23
N ASP A 11 -9.15 -3.81 24.39
CA ASP A 11 -9.74 -3.19 25.58
C ASP A 11 -9.55 -1.67 25.52
N PHE A 12 -10.58 -0.99 25.02
CA PHE A 12 -10.68 0.46 25.02
C PHE A 12 -11.43 0.91 26.27
N VAL A 13 -10.73 1.59 27.19
CA VAL A 13 -11.33 2.19 28.38
C VAL A 13 -11.56 3.67 28.15
N GLU A 14 -12.81 4.11 28.16
CA GLU A 14 -13.18 5.52 28.06
C GLU A 14 -13.05 6.18 29.45
N LEU A 15 -12.18 7.18 29.56
CA LEU A 15 -12.00 7.96 30.78
C LEU A 15 -12.85 9.23 30.71
N GLY A 16 -13.84 9.35 31.61
CA GLY A 16 -14.74 10.50 31.70
C GLY A 16 -16.17 10.20 31.23
N ASN A 17 -17.06 11.20 31.28
CA ASN A 17 -18.50 11.04 31.00
C ASN A 17 -18.85 11.10 29.49
N GLY A 18 -17.86 10.84 28.63
CA GLY A 18 -18.00 10.86 27.17
C GLY A 18 -18.46 9.52 26.62
N ILE A 19 -19.00 9.55 25.40
CA ILE A 19 -19.27 8.35 24.57
C ILE A 19 -18.53 8.44 23.23
N VAL A 20 -17.48 9.26 23.17
CA VAL A 20 -16.77 9.60 21.94
C VAL A 20 -15.88 8.45 21.52
N LEU A 21 -15.10 7.89 22.45
CA LEU A 21 -14.22 6.76 22.16
C LEU A 21 -15.06 5.53 21.78
N THR A 22 -16.11 5.28 22.55
CA THR A 22 -17.07 4.20 22.26
C THR A 22 -17.69 4.32 20.87
N LYS A 23 -18.11 5.53 20.47
CA LYS A 23 -18.68 5.78 19.12
C LYS A 23 -17.64 5.59 18.01
N LEU A 24 -16.42 6.05 18.23
CA LEU A 24 -15.33 5.97 17.25
C LEU A 24 -14.88 4.52 17.02
N VAL A 25 -14.77 3.72 18.09
CA VAL A 25 -14.46 2.29 17.99
C VAL A 25 -15.57 1.56 17.21
N LYS A 26 -16.85 1.86 17.52
CA LYS A 26 -17.99 1.27 16.79
C LYS A 26 -18.07 1.68 15.32
N SER A 27 -17.69 2.90 14.95
CA SER A 27 -17.61 3.30 13.54
C SER A 27 -16.45 2.60 12.84
N ALA A 28 -15.27 2.54 13.47
CA ALA A 28 -14.10 1.88 12.91
C ALA A 28 -14.33 0.37 12.67
N GLN A 29 -15.01 -0.32 13.59
CA GLN A 29 -15.39 -1.72 13.43
C GLN A 29 -16.36 -1.93 12.25
N ARG A 30 -17.40 -1.09 12.13
CA ARG A 30 -18.35 -1.15 11.00
C ARG A 30 -17.67 -0.92 9.66
N ASP A 31 -16.79 0.06 9.58
CA ASP A 31 -16.04 0.35 8.37
C ASP A 31 -15.09 -0.79 8.01
N PHE A 32 -14.47 -1.42 9.01
CA PHE A 32 -13.60 -2.58 8.81
C PHE A 32 -14.36 -3.79 8.26
N GLU A 33 -15.50 -4.15 8.86
CA GLU A 33 -16.32 -5.28 8.37
C GLU A 33 -16.90 -5.00 6.97
N THR A 34 -17.29 -3.74 6.70
CA THR A 34 -17.76 -3.34 5.37
C THR A 34 -16.66 -3.47 4.32
N ARG A 35 -15.42 -3.07 4.64
CA ARG A 35 -14.27 -3.22 3.75
C ARG A 35 -13.86 -4.68 3.57
N LYS A 36 -13.89 -5.49 4.64
CA LYS A 36 -13.61 -6.93 4.60
C LYS A 36 -14.60 -7.68 3.71
N THR A 37 -15.88 -7.36 3.80
CA THR A 37 -16.93 -7.93 2.95
C THR A 37 -16.86 -7.43 1.50
N ALA A 38 -16.49 -6.17 1.27
CA ALA A 38 -16.25 -5.64 -0.08
C ALA A 38 -15.07 -6.34 -0.78
N VAL A 39 -13.95 -6.55 -0.07
CA VAL A 39 -12.79 -7.31 -0.58
C VAL A 39 -13.17 -8.76 -0.87
N LYS A 40 -14.01 -9.40 -0.02
CA LYS A 40 -14.51 -10.76 -0.24
C LYS A 40 -15.46 -10.87 -1.46
N ARG A 41 -16.28 -9.85 -1.71
CA ARG A 41 -17.16 -9.79 -2.91
C ARG A 41 -16.38 -9.54 -4.21
N GLN A 42 -15.34 -8.71 -4.16
CA GLN A 42 -14.45 -8.51 -5.31
C GLN A 42 -13.60 -9.74 -5.64
N SER A 43 -13.28 -10.58 -4.65
CA SER A 43 -12.59 -11.86 -4.88
C SER A 43 -13.52 -13.00 -5.33
N ALA A 44 -14.83 -12.92 -5.07
CA ALA A 44 -15.81 -13.90 -5.56
C ALA A 44 -16.32 -13.61 -6.99
N ALA A 45 -16.34 -12.34 -7.42
CA ALA A 45 -16.71 -11.97 -8.79
C ALA A 45 -15.56 -12.17 -9.81
N ALA A 46 -14.34 -12.48 -9.36
CA ALA A 46 -13.17 -12.70 -10.20
C ALA A 46 -12.97 -14.18 -10.63
N THR A 47 -13.86 -15.10 -10.24
CA THR A 47 -13.72 -16.54 -10.53
C THR A 47 -14.41 -16.99 -11.82
N SER A 48 -14.92 -16.07 -12.64
CA SER A 48 -15.55 -16.44 -13.91
C SER A 48 -15.27 -15.38 -14.96
N LEU A 49 -14.04 -15.38 -15.49
CA LEU A 49 -13.66 -15.01 -16.86
C LEU A 49 -12.13 -15.22 -16.98
N THR A 50 -11.73 -16.10 -17.87
CA THR A 50 -10.35 -16.38 -18.29
C THR A 50 -9.55 -15.11 -18.67
N THR A 51 -8.23 -15.17 -18.44
CA THR A 51 -7.14 -14.43 -19.13
C THR A 51 -6.39 -13.35 -18.34
N THR A 52 -5.07 -13.56 -18.22
CA THR A 52 -4.00 -12.67 -17.73
C THR A 52 -4.00 -12.37 -16.22
N GLN A 53 -3.31 -13.22 -15.48
CA GLN A 53 -2.90 -12.98 -14.10
C GLN A 53 -2.14 -11.65 -14.04
N ALA A 54 -2.71 -10.64 -13.38
CA ALA A 54 -2.00 -9.40 -13.10
C ALA A 54 -0.74 -9.75 -12.29
N PRO A 55 0.45 -9.21 -12.66
CA PRO A 55 1.68 -9.58 -12.00
C PRO A 55 1.60 -9.25 -10.52
N THR A 56 2.06 -10.19 -9.69
CA THR A 56 2.11 -9.95 -8.25
C THR A 56 3.04 -8.76 -7.94
N THR A 57 2.82 -8.05 -6.84
CA THR A 57 3.69 -6.93 -6.45
C THR A 57 5.17 -7.35 -6.37
N ALA A 58 5.42 -8.61 -6.00
CA ALA A 58 6.76 -9.20 -6.00
C ALA A 58 7.34 -9.32 -7.42
N GLU A 59 6.57 -9.80 -8.38
CA GLU A 59 6.99 -9.87 -9.80
C GLU A 59 7.28 -8.48 -10.36
N GLN A 60 6.46 -7.47 -10.03
CA GLN A 60 6.69 -6.09 -10.45
C GLN A 60 8.05 -5.56 -9.95
N ILE A 61 8.39 -5.85 -8.70
CA ILE A 61 9.69 -5.47 -8.11
C ILE A 61 10.83 -6.17 -8.84
N GLU A 62 10.68 -7.46 -9.14
CA GLU A 62 11.71 -8.23 -9.82
C GLU A 62 11.94 -7.74 -11.25
N VAL A 63 10.86 -7.50 -12.01
CA VAL A 63 10.91 -6.95 -13.37
C VAL A 63 11.57 -5.57 -13.36
N TRP A 64 11.22 -4.71 -12.40
CA TRP A 64 11.85 -3.41 -12.26
C TRP A 64 13.35 -3.52 -11.96
N ASN A 65 13.72 -4.35 -10.99
CA ASN A 65 15.11 -4.52 -10.59
C ASN A 65 15.99 -5.19 -11.66
N LYS A 66 15.39 -5.99 -12.57
CA LYS A 66 16.06 -6.54 -13.74
C LYS A 66 16.33 -5.49 -14.81
N SER A 67 15.41 -4.54 -14.98
CA SER A 67 15.48 -3.51 -16.02
C SER A 67 16.22 -2.24 -15.57
N HIS A 68 16.25 -1.94 -14.27
CA HIS A 68 16.78 -0.68 -13.73
C HIS A 68 17.81 -0.91 -12.62
N VAL A 69 19.02 -0.42 -12.86
CA VAL A 69 20.08 -0.39 -11.85
C VAL A 69 19.88 0.74 -10.85
N ILE A 70 20.47 0.59 -9.66
CA ILE A 70 20.54 1.67 -8.66
C ILE A 70 21.29 2.84 -9.29
N GLY A 71 20.73 4.05 -9.21
CA GLY A 71 21.28 5.25 -9.82
C GLY A 71 20.66 5.60 -11.17
N ALA A 72 19.69 4.82 -11.67
CA ALA A 72 18.94 5.18 -12.88
C ALA A 72 18.16 6.49 -12.71
N SER A 73 18.10 7.29 -13.77
CA SER A 73 17.20 8.45 -13.89
C SER A 73 15.75 7.97 -14.06
N VAL A 74 14.85 8.53 -13.26
CA VAL A 74 13.42 8.23 -13.25
C VAL A 74 12.62 9.53 -13.20
N LYS A 75 11.43 9.50 -13.78
CA LYS A 75 10.43 10.57 -13.73
C LYS A 75 9.28 10.17 -12.83
N VAL A 76 8.85 11.09 -11.98
CA VAL A 76 7.71 10.90 -11.07
C VAL A 76 6.69 12.01 -11.33
N PRO A 77 5.41 11.68 -11.57
CA PRO A 77 4.36 12.68 -11.74
C PRO A 77 4.31 13.64 -10.55
N GLY A 78 4.29 14.95 -10.84
CA GLY A 78 4.27 16.00 -9.82
C GLY A 78 5.64 16.49 -9.36
N TYR A 79 6.74 15.86 -9.80
CA TYR A 79 8.10 16.34 -9.57
C TYR A 79 8.68 16.89 -10.87
N GLN A 80 9.39 18.02 -10.77
CA GLN A 80 10.09 18.60 -11.91
C GLN A 80 11.50 18.04 -12.00
N GLY A 81 11.88 17.59 -13.19
CA GLY A 81 13.22 17.10 -13.50
C GLY A 81 13.38 15.58 -13.39
N GLU A 82 14.57 15.13 -13.77
CA GLU A 82 14.97 13.73 -13.63
C GLU A 82 15.45 13.47 -12.20
N LEU A 83 14.91 12.42 -11.61
CA LEU A 83 15.21 11.99 -10.25
C LEU A 83 16.11 10.76 -10.30
N MET A 84 17.02 10.62 -9.35
CA MET A 84 17.97 9.50 -9.33
C MET A 84 17.58 8.46 -8.27
N THR A 85 17.44 7.20 -8.67
CA THR A 85 17.17 6.11 -7.72
C THR A 85 18.35 5.90 -6.76
N ARG A 86 18.06 5.67 -5.47
CA ARG A 86 19.06 5.43 -4.43
C ARG A 86 19.14 3.95 -4.03
N THR A 87 18.06 3.21 -4.22
CA THR A 87 17.95 1.80 -3.84
C THR A 87 17.33 0.99 -4.97
N LYS A 88 17.41 -0.34 -4.88
CA LYS A 88 16.53 -1.24 -5.64
C LYS A 88 15.08 -1.04 -5.21
N ALA A 89 14.14 -1.41 -6.08
CA ALA A 89 12.74 -1.55 -5.71
C ALA A 89 12.58 -2.65 -4.65
N MET A 90 11.69 -2.44 -3.70
CA MET A 90 11.46 -3.34 -2.57
C MET A 90 9.99 -3.38 -2.16
N LEU A 91 9.61 -4.44 -1.43
CA LEU A 91 8.26 -4.61 -0.92
C LEU A 91 8.12 -3.87 0.43
N LEU A 92 7.31 -2.82 0.42
CA LEU A 92 6.95 -1.99 1.56
C LEU A 92 5.59 -2.43 2.11
N PHE A 93 5.49 -2.50 3.45
CA PHE A 93 4.26 -2.83 4.19
C PHE A 93 3.61 -4.17 3.77
N GLY A 94 4.37 -5.09 3.19
CA GLY A 94 3.91 -6.40 2.73
C GLY A 94 3.01 -6.41 1.48
N HIS A 95 2.65 -5.24 0.92
CA HIS A 95 1.71 -5.17 -0.21
C HIS A 95 2.01 -4.05 -1.22
N ARG A 96 3.03 -3.22 -1.00
CA ARG A 96 3.34 -2.08 -1.88
C ARG A 96 4.74 -2.20 -2.45
N ALA A 97 4.91 -2.07 -3.75
CA ALA A 97 6.22 -1.89 -4.34
C ALA A 97 6.66 -0.42 -4.20
N GLY A 98 7.90 -0.19 -3.76
CA GLY A 98 8.44 1.17 -3.73
C GLY A 98 9.96 1.24 -3.79
N ILE A 99 10.44 2.47 -4.06
CA ILE A 99 11.86 2.79 -4.26
C ILE A 99 12.22 4.08 -3.54
N TYR A 100 13.47 4.19 -3.08
CA TYR A 100 13.99 5.44 -2.53
C TYR A 100 14.73 6.23 -3.60
N ILE A 101 14.53 7.54 -3.59
CA ILE A 101 15.14 8.49 -4.52
C ILE A 101 16.13 9.38 -3.77
N LYS A 102 17.26 9.71 -4.41
CA LYS A 102 18.29 10.58 -3.84
C LYS A 102 17.75 11.99 -3.66
N GLY A 103 17.99 12.58 -2.48
CA GLY A 103 17.50 13.92 -2.13
C GLY A 103 16.08 13.97 -1.55
N TYR A 104 15.41 12.82 -1.39
CA TYR A 104 14.07 12.73 -0.82
C TYR A 104 14.04 11.85 0.42
N HIS A 105 13.28 12.28 1.43
CA HIS A 105 13.16 11.61 2.74
C HIS A 105 12.00 10.59 2.80
N GLY A 106 11.58 10.06 1.66
CA GLY A 106 10.44 9.14 1.57
C GLY A 106 10.63 8.07 0.50
N TYR A 107 9.68 7.15 0.45
CA TYR A 107 9.57 6.15 -0.60
C TYR A 107 8.58 6.60 -1.67
N PHE A 108 8.83 6.16 -2.90
CA PHE A 108 7.97 6.39 -4.04
C PHE A 108 7.31 5.08 -4.45
N ASN A 109 6.00 5.11 -4.71
CA ASN A 109 5.28 3.94 -5.19
C ASN A 109 5.75 3.61 -6.62
N LEU A 110 6.11 2.35 -6.86
CA LEU A 110 6.66 1.90 -8.14
C LEU A 110 5.71 2.19 -9.32
N ASN A 111 4.40 2.16 -9.11
CA ASN A 111 3.40 2.44 -10.16
C ASN A 111 3.41 3.91 -10.63
N ASN A 112 3.97 4.81 -9.82
CA ASN A 112 4.06 6.24 -10.12
C ASN A 112 5.50 6.64 -10.51
N VAL A 113 6.40 5.69 -10.71
CA VAL A 113 7.78 5.95 -11.11
C VAL A 113 7.95 5.39 -12.51
N ALA A 114 8.24 6.27 -13.47
CA ALA A 114 8.57 5.89 -14.83
C ALA A 114 10.07 6.04 -15.06
N PRO A 115 10.70 5.20 -15.88
CA PRO A 115 12.05 5.45 -16.37
C PRO A 115 12.10 6.77 -17.14
N ALA A 116 13.19 7.53 -17.01
CA ALA A 116 13.33 8.84 -17.66
C ALA A 116 13.54 8.73 -19.18
#